data_AF-K2J9C4-F1
#
_entry.id   AF-K2J9C4-F1
#
_cell.length_a   1.000
_cell.length_b   1.000
_cell.length_c   1.000
_cell.angle_alpha   90.00
_cell.angle_beta   90.00
_cell.angle_gamma   90.00
#
_symmetry.space_group_name_H-M   'P 1'
#
loop_
_entity.id
_entity.type
_entity.pdbx_description
1 polymer ?
#
loop_
_entity_poly.entity_id
_entity_poly.type
_entity_poly.pdbx_seq_one_letter_code
_entity_poly.pdbx_strand_id
1 'polypeptide(L)'
;MHRMYEKAIEQDANRFKRYQSELRSVKLDLMQKGFDDFNGAAFNRIESLKKEFSEQEQSKRESLVRLNEVINLFKKSIDKVFDRVSAFTWEKYKEQNDDEEDDEANYREFEEIKKMVLYFRDFNLFYLDWYEWSEEEIQETRDSLDKCNELLQLHYSLKNLQTLREFKEEEDNDYQESLNDEELQNDLREWRDLRNTPEEANKREFEEIKEMVLYFRDRSLFFLDWYELSEEEIQKHRDWMDNDNKLLQLDYSLRNLSILKGYKERNEKVYQESLNNEELQNNLREWRQSKNQQNNNKAFNTNLFEDIQAVIAEQLNVDAAQVTPKAEFVKDLGADSLDVVELIMALEEKFGIEITDEQVEKIVNVGDVVKYIEGNKLA
;
A
#
# COMPACT_ATOMS: atom_id res chain seq x y z
N MET A 1 -28.99 17.03 0.45
CA MET A 1 -28.18 16.12 -0.39
C MET A 1 -27.70 14.91 0.43
N HIS A 2 -26.93 15.10 1.50
CA HIS A 2 -26.37 14.03 2.34
C HIS A 2 -27.34 12.92 2.79
N ARG A 3 -28.52 13.26 3.37
CA ARG A 3 -29.55 12.28 3.77
C ARG A 3 -30.14 11.45 2.62
N MET A 4 -30.06 11.93 1.37
CA MET A 4 -30.52 11.15 0.21
C MET A 4 -29.51 10.08 -0.19
N TYR A 5 -28.21 10.39 -0.10
CA TYR A 5 -27.14 9.41 -0.33
C TYR A 5 -27.08 8.37 0.78
N GLU A 6 -27.25 8.78 2.03
CA GLU A 6 -27.28 7.87 3.19
C GLU A 6 -28.42 6.84 3.05
N LYS A 7 -29.62 7.29 2.66
CA LYS A 7 -30.74 6.40 2.33
C LYS A 7 -30.48 5.50 1.12
N ALA A 8 -29.77 5.99 0.11
CA ALA A 8 -29.44 5.20 -1.08
C ALA A 8 -28.43 4.09 -0.73
N ILE A 9 -27.42 4.40 0.09
CA ILE A 9 -26.44 3.44 0.62
C ILE A 9 -27.14 2.39 1.48
N GLU A 10 -28.05 2.82 2.36
CA GLU A 10 -28.82 1.92 3.20
C GLU A 10 -29.77 1.01 2.39
N GLN A 11 -30.37 1.53 1.32
CA GLN A 11 -31.16 0.74 0.37
C GLN A 11 -30.30 -0.27 -0.40
N ASP A 12 -29.11 0.11 -0.87
CA ASP A 12 -28.18 -0.78 -1.57
C ASP A 12 -27.68 -1.88 -0.62
N ALA A 13 -27.35 -1.54 0.63
CA ALA A 13 -26.97 -2.50 1.66
C ALA A 13 -28.11 -3.47 2.00
N ASN A 14 -29.34 -2.99 2.11
CA ASN A 14 -30.51 -3.85 2.34
C ASN A 14 -30.83 -4.75 1.14
N ARG A 15 -30.60 -4.28 -0.09
CA ARG A 15 -30.69 -5.12 -1.30
C ARG A 15 -29.61 -6.18 -1.34
N PHE A 16 -28.38 -5.84 -0.95
CA PHE A 16 -27.28 -6.79 -0.84
C PHE A 16 -27.58 -7.89 0.19
N LYS A 17 -28.15 -7.51 1.34
CA LYS A 17 -28.66 -8.46 2.34
C LYS A 17 -29.77 -9.35 1.78
N ARG A 18 -30.69 -8.81 0.95
CA ARG A 18 -31.70 -9.61 0.24
C ARG A 18 -31.05 -10.60 -0.71
N TYR A 19 -30.09 -10.19 -1.53
CA TYR A 19 -29.37 -11.10 -2.43
C TYR A 19 -28.63 -12.20 -1.67
N GLN A 20 -27.96 -11.86 -0.57
CA GLN A 20 -27.33 -12.83 0.32
C GLN A 20 -28.35 -13.80 0.94
N SER A 21 -29.53 -13.30 1.35
CA SER A 21 -30.60 -14.14 1.91
C SER A 21 -31.20 -15.08 0.87
N GLU A 22 -31.46 -14.60 -0.36
CA GLU A 22 -31.98 -15.40 -1.46
C GLU A 22 -30.97 -16.49 -1.88
N LEU A 23 -29.69 -16.13 -2.01
CA LEU A 23 -28.63 -17.10 -2.30
C LEU A 23 -28.46 -18.13 -1.17
N ARG A 24 -28.60 -17.72 0.10
CA ARG A 24 -28.62 -18.64 1.25
C ARG A 24 -29.85 -19.56 1.21
N SER A 25 -31.02 -19.05 0.83
CA SER A 25 -32.22 -19.86 0.65
C SER A 25 -32.04 -20.88 -0.47
N VAL A 26 -31.50 -20.48 -1.61
CA VAL A 26 -31.15 -21.38 -2.72
C VAL A 26 -30.16 -22.43 -2.23
N LYS A 27 -29.11 -22.04 -1.49
CA LYS A 27 -28.13 -22.96 -0.90
C LYS A 27 -28.78 -23.97 0.07
N LEU A 28 -29.71 -23.53 0.91
CA LEU A 28 -30.45 -24.38 1.84
C LEU A 28 -31.38 -25.36 1.13
N ASP A 29 -32.11 -24.89 0.11
CA ASP A 29 -32.95 -25.74 -0.74
C ASP A 29 -32.11 -26.85 -1.41
N LEU A 30 -30.89 -26.51 -1.85
CA LEU A 30 -29.94 -27.46 -2.43
C LEU A 30 -29.41 -28.49 -1.42
N MET A 31 -29.14 -28.05 -0.19
CA MET A 31 -28.69 -28.94 0.88
C MET A 31 -29.79 -29.88 1.38
N GLN A 32 -31.07 -29.49 1.30
CA GLN A 32 -32.19 -30.29 1.80
C GLN A 32 -32.76 -31.27 0.78
N LYS A 33 -32.81 -30.91 -0.51
CA LYS A 33 -33.49 -31.73 -1.55
C LYS A 33 -32.53 -32.63 -2.34
N GLY A 34 -31.22 -32.47 -2.16
CA GLY A 34 -30.21 -33.20 -2.92
C GLY A 34 -30.04 -32.64 -4.34
N PHE A 35 -28.86 -32.87 -4.93
CA PHE A 35 -28.49 -32.33 -6.24
C PHE A 35 -29.32 -32.90 -7.40
N ASP A 36 -29.99 -34.03 -7.20
CA ASP A 36 -30.76 -34.74 -8.24
C ASP A 36 -32.15 -34.13 -8.50
N ASP A 37 -32.66 -33.33 -7.57
CA ASP A 37 -33.98 -32.66 -7.64
C ASP A 37 -33.85 -31.19 -8.12
N PHE A 38 -32.72 -30.85 -8.75
CA PHE A 38 -32.37 -29.52 -9.28
C PHE A 38 -33.25 -29.15 -10.49
N ASN A 39 -34.54 -28.99 -10.23
CA ASN A 39 -35.54 -28.61 -11.22
C ASN A 39 -35.37 -27.12 -11.58
N GLY A 40 -35.79 -26.72 -12.79
CA GLY A 40 -35.51 -25.42 -13.41
C GLY A 40 -35.92 -24.17 -12.61
N ALA A 41 -36.69 -24.30 -11.52
CA ALA A 41 -37.07 -23.19 -10.64
C ALA A 41 -35.88 -22.55 -9.90
N ALA A 42 -34.91 -23.33 -9.41
CA ALA A 42 -33.73 -22.78 -8.73
C ALA A 42 -32.80 -22.06 -9.73
N PHE A 43 -32.64 -22.64 -10.93
CA PHE A 43 -31.87 -22.07 -12.03
C PHE A 43 -32.48 -20.74 -12.53
N ASN A 44 -33.80 -20.69 -12.74
CA ASN A 44 -34.50 -19.47 -13.16
C ASN A 44 -34.41 -18.35 -12.11
N ARG A 45 -34.37 -18.69 -10.81
CA ARG A 45 -34.14 -17.69 -9.74
C ARG A 45 -32.73 -17.13 -9.78
N ILE A 46 -31.72 -17.96 -10.00
CA ILE A 46 -30.32 -17.52 -10.14
C ILE A 46 -30.16 -16.61 -11.37
N GLU A 47 -30.74 -16.98 -12.52
CA GLU A 47 -30.69 -16.15 -13.73
C GLU A 47 -31.45 -14.82 -13.56
N SER A 48 -32.58 -14.83 -12.86
CA SER A 48 -33.30 -13.58 -12.51
C SER A 48 -32.46 -12.67 -11.62
N LEU A 49 -31.74 -13.22 -10.63
CA LEU A 49 -30.86 -12.45 -9.74
C LEU A 49 -29.66 -11.86 -10.50
N LYS A 50 -29.06 -12.62 -11.43
CA LYS A 50 -27.99 -12.11 -12.30
C LYS A 50 -28.47 -10.95 -13.18
N LYS A 51 -29.66 -11.08 -13.75
CA LYS A 51 -30.26 -10.03 -14.58
C LYS A 51 -30.56 -8.76 -13.77
N GLU A 52 -31.16 -8.90 -12.59
CA GLU A 52 -31.40 -7.78 -11.66
C GLU A 52 -30.09 -7.07 -11.27
N PHE A 53 -29.02 -7.83 -10.99
CA PHE A 53 -27.72 -7.27 -10.66
C PHE A 53 -27.08 -6.51 -11.84
N SER A 54 -27.18 -7.06 -13.06
CA SER A 54 -26.66 -6.43 -14.27
C SER A 54 -27.38 -5.12 -14.61
N GLU A 55 -28.71 -5.08 -14.46
CA GLU A 55 -29.51 -3.87 -14.64
C GLU A 55 -29.17 -2.80 -13.58
N GLN A 56 -28.85 -3.22 -12.36
CA GLN A 56 -28.41 -2.32 -11.29
C GLN A 56 -27.01 -1.74 -11.56
N GLU A 57 -26.06 -2.54 -12.05
CA GLU A 57 -24.74 -2.06 -12.47
C GLU A 57 -24.82 -1.04 -13.60
N GLN A 58 -25.69 -1.29 -14.59
CA GLN A 58 -25.95 -0.33 -15.67
C GLN A 58 -26.57 0.97 -15.13
N SER A 59 -27.54 0.88 -14.21
CA SER A 59 -28.13 2.05 -13.55
C SER A 59 -27.12 2.85 -12.72
N LYS A 60 -26.13 2.19 -12.09
CA LYS A 60 -25.02 2.85 -11.38
C LYS A 60 -24.09 3.59 -12.34
N ARG A 61 -23.75 2.98 -13.49
CA ARG A 61 -22.97 3.65 -14.56
C ARG A 61 -23.70 4.88 -15.09
N GLU A 62 -25.00 4.77 -15.34
CA GLU A 62 -25.84 5.92 -15.74
C GLU A 62 -25.89 7.01 -14.65
N SER A 63 -25.94 6.61 -13.38
CA SER A 63 -25.90 7.53 -12.24
C SER A 63 -24.54 8.24 -12.11
N LEU A 64 -23.43 7.58 -12.41
CA LEU A 64 -22.09 8.18 -12.47
C LEU A 64 -21.99 9.22 -13.59
N VAL A 65 -22.55 8.92 -14.77
CA VAL A 65 -22.62 9.89 -15.89
C VAL A 65 -23.41 11.13 -15.46
N ARG A 66 -24.57 10.95 -14.83
CA ARG A 66 -25.37 12.06 -14.28
C ARG A 66 -24.65 12.82 -13.17
N LEU A 67 -23.87 12.12 -12.32
CA LEU A 67 -23.05 12.77 -11.31
C LEU A 67 -21.98 13.66 -11.95
N ASN A 68 -21.33 13.19 -13.02
CA ASN A 68 -20.38 14.00 -13.80
C ASN A 68 -21.05 15.22 -14.44
N GLU A 69 -22.28 15.09 -14.94
CA GLU A 69 -23.06 16.24 -15.41
C GLU A 69 -23.35 17.24 -14.28
N VAL A 70 -23.72 16.76 -13.09
CA VAL A 70 -23.94 17.60 -11.90
C VAL A 70 -22.64 18.26 -11.43
N ILE A 71 -21.51 17.55 -11.47
CA ILE A 71 -20.18 18.11 -11.18
C ILE A 71 -19.84 19.21 -12.19
N ASN A 72 -20.12 19.01 -13.47
CA ASN A 72 -19.93 20.05 -14.49
C ASN A 72 -20.84 21.27 -14.25
N LEU A 73 -22.09 21.05 -13.83
CA LEU A 73 -22.99 22.14 -13.42
C LEU A 73 -22.51 22.85 -12.15
N PHE A 74 -21.92 22.11 -11.21
CA PHE A 74 -21.33 22.66 -9.99
C PHE A 74 -20.06 23.46 -10.29
N LYS A 75 -19.18 22.99 -11.17
CA LYS A 75 -18.03 23.75 -11.71
C LYS A 75 -18.50 25.07 -12.31
N LYS A 76 -19.50 25.02 -13.21
CA LYS A 76 -20.13 26.22 -13.78
C LYS A 76 -20.75 27.14 -12.72
N SER A 77 -21.20 26.60 -11.58
CA SER A 77 -21.69 27.39 -10.46
C SER A 77 -20.55 28.02 -9.64
N ILE A 78 -19.43 27.32 -9.46
CA ILE A 78 -18.21 27.85 -8.84
C ILE A 78 -17.67 28.99 -9.69
N ASP A 79 -17.59 28.82 -11.00
CA ASP A 79 -17.14 29.87 -11.93
C ASP A 79 -17.98 31.14 -11.77
N LYS A 80 -19.31 31.00 -11.71
CA LYS A 80 -20.23 32.12 -11.44
C LYS A 80 -20.05 32.77 -10.07
N VAL A 81 -19.70 32.00 -9.04
CA VAL A 81 -19.40 32.55 -7.72
C VAL A 81 -18.08 33.30 -7.76
N PHE A 82 -17.08 32.78 -8.45
CA PHE A 82 -15.80 33.45 -8.66
C PHE A 82 -16.00 34.75 -9.44
N ASP A 83 -16.77 34.73 -10.53
CA ASP A 83 -17.16 35.92 -11.28
C ASP A 83 -17.85 36.96 -10.39
N ARG A 84 -18.72 36.52 -9.47
CA ARG A 84 -19.38 37.40 -8.50
C ARG A 84 -18.44 37.92 -7.41
N VAL A 85 -17.50 37.10 -6.94
CA VAL A 85 -16.49 37.51 -5.96
C VAL A 85 -15.54 38.51 -6.59
N SER A 86 -15.10 38.27 -7.82
CA SER A 86 -14.32 39.21 -8.63
C SER A 86 -15.09 40.50 -8.90
N ALA A 87 -16.39 40.42 -9.21
CA ALA A 87 -17.25 41.59 -9.35
C ALA A 87 -17.43 42.34 -8.02
N PHE A 88 -17.51 41.64 -6.89
CA PHE A 88 -17.62 42.23 -5.55
C PHE A 88 -16.31 42.89 -5.10
N THR A 89 -15.14 42.26 -5.34
CA THR A 89 -13.84 42.88 -5.10
C THR A 89 -13.61 44.08 -6.00
N TRP A 90 -14.10 44.01 -7.25
CA TRP A 90 -14.15 45.14 -8.18
C TRP A 90 -15.04 46.29 -7.67
N GLU A 91 -16.26 46.02 -7.22
CA GLU A 91 -17.16 47.04 -6.64
C GLU A 91 -16.51 47.73 -5.43
N LYS A 92 -15.87 46.97 -4.53
CA LYS A 92 -15.14 47.51 -3.39
C LYS A 92 -13.91 48.34 -3.80
N TYR A 93 -13.21 47.94 -4.86
CA TYR A 93 -12.12 48.71 -5.44
C TYR A 93 -12.62 50.04 -6.03
N LYS A 94 -13.75 50.01 -6.75
CA LYS A 94 -14.40 51.18 -7.35
C LYS A 94 -14.96 52.16 -6.33
N GLU A 95 -15.47 51.67 -5.19
CA GLU A 95 -15.86 52.53 -4.06
C GLU A 95 -14.66 53.27 -3.43
N GLN A 96 -13.44 52.76 -3.61
CA GLN A 96 -12.20 53.33 -3.04
C GLN A 96 -11.38 54.14 -4.04
N ASN A 97 -11.67 54.03 -5.33
CA ASN A 97 -10.93 54.69 -6.42
C ASN A 97 -11.93 55.24 -7.45
N ASP A 98 -11.98 56.57 -7.57
CA ASP A 98 -12.75 57.30 -8.60
C ASP A 98 -11.92 57.23 -9.89
N ASP A 99 -12.18 56.31 -10.83
CA ASP A 99 -11.79 56.44 -12.26
C ASP A 99 -12.37 55.30 -13.17
N GLU A 100 -12.15 55.46 -14.48
CA GLU A 100 -12.96 55.14 -15.69
C GLU A 100 -13.12 53.65 -16.14
N GLU A 101 -13.92 53.43 -17.20
CA GLU A 101 -14.28 52.14 -17.85
C GLU A 101 -13.11 51.22 -18.26
N ASP A 102 -11.90 51.74 -18.45
CA ASP A 102 -10.70 50.97 -18.86
C ASP A 102 -10.06 50.19 -17.69
N ASP A 103 -10.39 50.55 -16.44
CA ASP A 103 -9.87 49.84 -15.26
C ASP A 103 -10.50 48.47 -15.06
N GLU A 104 -11.71 48.22 -15.56
CA GLU A 104 -12.39 46.94 -15.36
C GLU A 104 -11.74 45.81 -16.16
N ALA A 105 -11.37 46.06 -17.43
CA ALA A 105 -10.69 45.08 -18.26
C ALA A 105 -9.30 44.76 -17.72
N ASN A 106 -8.54 45.78 -17.32
CA ASN A 106 -7.24 45.64 -16.70
C ASN A 106 -7.30 44.89 -15.36
N TYR A 107 -8.32 45.16 -14.54
CA TYR A 107 -8.53 44.44 -13.29
C TYR A 107 -8.90 42.96 -13.51
N ARG A 108 -9.74 42.67 -14.50
CA ARG A 108 -10.06 41.28 -14.86
C ARG A 108 -8.81 40.53 -15.35
N GLU A 109 -8.03 41.15 -16.23
CA GLU A 109 -6.77 40.58 -16.71
C GLU A 109 -5.78 40.35 -15.55
N PHE A 110 -5.69 41.28 -14.61
CA PHE A 110 -4.87 41.13 -13.40
C PHE A 110 -5.24 39.85 -12.63
N GLU A 111 -6.53 39.64 -12.37
CA GLU A 111 -7.01 38.44 -11.66
C GLU A 111 -6.83 37.15 -12.48
N GLU A 112 -6.97 37.21 -13.81
CA GLU A 112 -6.72 36.08 -14.70
C GLU A 112 -5.24 35.65 -14.66
N ILE A 113 -4.30 36.59 -14.75
CA ILE A 113 -2.88 36.28 -14.65
C ILE A 113 -2.56 35.74 -13.25
N LYS A 114 -3.18 36.25 -12.18
CA LYS A 114 -3.00 35.68 -10.84
C LYS A 114 -3.44 34.21 -10.74
N LYS A 115 -4.44 33.76 -11.51
CA LYS A 115 -4.79 32.33 -11.59
C LYS A 115 -3.67 31.50 -12.21
N MET A 116 -3.01 32.02 -13.25
CA MET A 116 -1.83 31.40 -13.86
C MET A 116 -0.65 31.37 -12.88
N VAL A 117 -0.40 32.45 -12.13
CA VAL A 117 0.63 32.44 -11.07
C VAL A 117 0.30 31.42 -9.97
N LEU A 118 -0.96 31.30 -9.56
CA LEU A 118 -1.40 30.26 -8.61
C LEU A 118 -1.16 28.85 -9.15
N TYR A 119 -1.37 28.64 -10.45
CA TYR A 119 -1.10 27.38 -11.11
C TYR A 119 0.40 27.02 -11.00
N PHE A 120 1.29 27.94 -11.37
CA PHE A 120 2.73 27.69 -11.27
C PHE A 120 3.21 27.52 -9.82
N ARG A 121 2.62 28.25 -8.87
CA ARG A 121 2.90 28.01 -7.45
C ARG A 121 2.55 26.57 -7.04
N ASP A 122 1.35 26.10 -7.39
CA ASP A 122 0.92 24.74 -7.11
C ASP A 122 1.79 23.71 -7.84
N PHE A 123 2.17 24.00 -9.08
CA PHE A 123 3.05 23.18 -9.89
C PHE A 123 4.43 23.00 -9.25
N ASN A 124 5.06 24.09 -8.78
CA ASN A 124 6.33 24.02 -8.06
C ASN A 124 6.22 23.20 -6.77
N LEU A 125 5.13 23.38 -6.01
CA LEU A 125 4.88 22.58 -4.80
C LEU A 125 4.68 21.10 -5.12
N PHE A 126 3.96 20.77 -6.19
CA PHE A 126 3.82 19.42 -6.70
C PHE A 126 5.19 18.83 -7.04
N TYR A 127 6.04 19.56 -7.77
CA TYR A 127 7.38 19.09 -8.13
C TYR A 127 8.21 18.74 -6.90
N LEU A 128 8.17 19.59 -5.87
CA LEU A 128 8.88 19.38 -4.60
C LEU A 128 8.34 18.20 -3.79
N ASP A 129 7.02 18.00 -3.78
CA ASP A 129 6.35 16.94 -2.98
C ASP A 129 6.35 15.57 -3.69
N TRP A 130 6.38 15.56 -5.03
CA TRP A 130 6.09 14.37 -5.83
C TRP A 130 7.34 13.64 -6.31
N TYR A 131 8.39 14.36 -6.70
CA TYR A 131 9.58 13.76 -7.33
C TYR A 131 10.83 13.92 -6.46
N GLU A 132 11.78 13.02 -6.66
CA GLU A 132 13.13 13.13 -6.09
C GLU A 132 14.02 13.91 -7.06
N TRP A 133 14.61 15.01 -6.60
CA TRP A 133 15.40 15.93 -7.40
C TRP A 133 16.78 16.17 -6.77
N SER A 134 17.72 16.66 -7.57
CA SER A 134 18.99 17.15 -7.05
C SER A 134 18.81 18.41 -6.20
N GLU A 135 19.81 18.74 -5.37
CA GLU A 135 19.76 19.97 -4.56
C GLU A 135 19.65 21.24 -5.42
N GLU A 136 20.24 21.23 -6.63
CA GLU A 136 20.18 22.34 -7.58
C GLU A 136 18.76 22.55 -8.11
N GLU A 137 18.11 21.47 -8.57
CA GLU A 137 16.74 21.49 -9.07
C GLU A 137 15.73 21.86 -7.96
N ILE A 138 15.96 21.39 -6.73
CA ILE A 138 15.14 21.78 -5.57
C ILE A 138 15.26 23.29 -5.32
N GLN A 139 16.47 23.84 -5.42
CA GLN A 139 16.68 25.26 -5.18
C GLN A 139 16.04 26.10 -6.29
N GLU A 140 16.20 25.73 -7.56
CA GLU A 140 15.55 26.40 -8.69
C GLU A 140 14.02 26.39 -8.55
N THR A 141 13.44 25.26 -8.16
CA THR A 141 12.00 25.14 -7.92
C THR A 141 11.54 26.02 -6.76
N ARG A 142 12.36 26.16 -5.70
CA ARG A 142 12.06 27.05 -4.57
C ARG A 142 12.13 28.53 -4.96
N ASP A 143 13.11 28.92 -5.77
CA ASP A 143 13.23 30.29 -6.26
C ASP A 143 12.03 30.66 -7.14
N SER A 144 11.59 29.73 -8.00
CA SER A 144 10.36 29.86 -8.80
C SER A 144 9.10 29.95 -7.95
N LEU A 145 9.02 29.15 -6.89
CA LEU A 145 7.93 29.19 -5.91
C LEU A 145 7.88 30.54 -5.17
N ASP A 146 9.03 31.08 -4.77
CA ASP A 146 9.14 32.37 -4.11
C ASP A 146 8.75 33.52 -5.04
N LYS A 147 9.20 33.50 -6.31
CA LYS A 147 8.74 34.44 -7.37
C LYS A 147 7.21 34.42 -7.47
N CYS A 148 6.60 33.23 -7.52
CA CYS A 148 5.14 33.10 -7.56
C CYS A 148 4.47 33.69 -6.31
N ASN A 149 5.01 33.42 -5.11
CA ASN A 149 4.46 33.95 -3.86
C ASN A 149 4.52 35.48 -3.81
N GLU A 150 5.61 36.10 -4.28
CA GLU A 150 5.74 37.56 -4.38
C GLU A 150 4.70 38.15 -5.34
N LEU A 151 4.56 37.57 -6.54
CA LEU A 151 3.58 38.01 -7.53
C LEU A 151 2.13 37.90 -7.00
N LEU A 152 1.83 36.87 -6.21
CA LEU A 152 0.51 36.69 -5.59
C LEU A 152 0.19 37.72 -4.51
N GLN A 153 1.19 38.33 -3.88
CA GLN A 153 1.01 39.38 -2.88
C GLN A 153 0.74 40.75 -3.50
N LEU A 154 0.98 40.92 -4.81
CA LEU A 154 0.70 42.18 -5.50
C LEU A 154 -0.79 42.52 -5.41
N HIS A 155 -1.06 43.80 -5.12
CA HIS A 155 -2.38 44.41 -5.24
C HIS A 155 -2.55 45.02 -6.63
N TYR A 156 -3.79 45.23 -7.05
CA TYR A 156 -4.05 45.84 -8.34
C TYR A 156 -3.47 47.26 -8.42
N SER A 157 -2.63 47.46 -9.43
CA SER A 157 -2.20 48.76 -9.95
C SER A 157 -1.68 48.54 -11.37
N LEU A 158 -1.71 49.55 -12.23
CA LEU A 158 -1.23 49.42 -13.61
C LEU A 158 0.24 48.94 -13.67
N LYS A 159 1.07 49.40 -12.74
CA LYS A 159 2.47 48.98 -12.61
C LYS A 159 2.57 47.48 -12.30
N ASN A 160 1.80 46.99 -11.33
CA ASN A 160 1.82 45.57 -10.96
C ASN A 160 1.20 44.68 -12.04
N LEU A 161 0.16 45.17 -12.74
CA LEU A 161 -0.39 44.49 -13.91
C LEU A 161 0.66 44.34 -15.01
N GLN A 162 1.47 45.37 -15.26
CA GLN A 162 2.56 45.27 -16.24
C GLN A 162 3.58 44.19 -15.86
N THR A 163 3.96 44.10 -14.57
CA THR A 163 4.82 43.01 -14.07
C THR A 163 4.19 41.63 -14.26
N LEU A 164 2.88 41.50 -14.02
CA LEU A 164 2.17 40.24 -14.26
C LEU A 164 2.08 39.90 -15.76
N ARG A 165 1.92 40.89 -16.64
CA ARG A 165 1.92 40.68 -18.10
C ARG A 165 3.27 40.16 -18.58
N GLU A 166 4.37 40.70 -18.07
CA GLU A 166 5.74 40.22 -18.36
C GLU A 166 5.89 38.75 -17.93
N PHE A 167 5.46 38.40 -16.71
CA PHE A 167 5.44 37.00 -16.25
C PHE A 167 4.60 36.11 -17.17
N LYS A 168 3.39 36.55 -17.53
CA LYS A 168 2.53 35.79 -18.43
C LYS A 168 3.21 35.56 -19.78
N GLU A 169 3.84 36.58 -20.36
CA GLU A 169 4.53 36.45 -21.66
C GLU A 169 5.70 35.45 -21.61
N GLU A 170 6.46 35.44 -20.51
CA GLU A 170 7.54 34.47 -20.29
C GLU A 170 7.02 33.03 -20.21
N GLU A 171 5.92 32.82 -19.48
CA GLU A 171 5.46 31.49 -19.04
C GLU A 171 4.27 30.95 -19.85
N ASP A 172 3.69 31.71 -20.80
CA ASP A 172 2.44 31.32 -21.49
C ASP A 172 2.60 30.01 -22.24
N ASN A 173 3.74 29.81 -22.92
CA ASN A 173 4.00 28.58 -23.67
C ASN A 173 4.01 27.37 -22.74
N ASP A 174 4.78 27.43 -21.66
CA ASP A 174 4.91 26.35 -20.68
C ASP A 174 3.57 26.10 -19.98
N TYR A 175 2.81 27.15 -19.69
CA TYR A 175 1.46 27.04 -19.13
C TYR A 175 0.50 26.32 -20.08
N GLN A 176 0.48 26.70 -21.37
CA GLN A 176 -0.38 26.02 -22.34
C GLN A 176 0.06 24.58 -22.58
N GLU A 177 1.36 24.29 -22.65
CA GLU A 177 1.87 22.93 -22.77
C GLU A 177 1.43 22.07 -21.58
N SER A 178 1.64 22.58 -20.37
CA SER A 178 1.29 21.92 -19.12
C SER A 178 -0.22 21.66 -19.00
N LEU A 179 -1.07 22.60 -19.43
CA LEU A 179 -2.53 22.43 -19.45
C LEU A 179 -3.01 21.38 -20.46
N ASN A 180 -2.26 21.14 -21.53
CA ASN A 180 -2.59 20.15 -22.55
C ASN A 180 -2.07 18.74 -22.22
N ASP A 181 -1.22 18.61 -21.20
CA ASP A 181 -0.74 17.32 -20.70
C ASP A 181 -1.78 16.69 -19.74
N GLU A 182 -2.57 15.75 -20.27
CA GLU A 182 -3.63 15.09 -19.50
C GLU A 182 -3.09 14.27 -18.32
N GLU A 183 -1.91 13.65 -18.46
CA GLU A 183 -1.29 12.85 -17.39
C GLU A 183 -0.88 13.76 -16.24
N LEU A 184 -0.15 14.83 -16.55
CA LEU A 184 0.26 15.84 -15.58
C LEU A 184 -0.93 16.52 -14.89
N GLN A 185 -2.00 16.85 -15.63
CA GLN A 185 -3.20 17.45 -15.02
C GLN A 185 -3.92 16.49 -14.07
N ASN A 186 -3.87 15.18 -14.35
CA ASN A 186 -4.42 14.18 -13.45
C ASN A 186 -3.57 14.02 -12.19
N ASP A 187 -2.24 13.96 -12.33
CA ASP A 187 -1.31 13.90 -11.20
C ASP A 187 -1.42 15.13 -10.30
N LEU A 188 -1.48 16.34 -10.87
CA LEU A 188 -1.70 17.58 -10.12
C LEU A 188 -3.04 17.58 -9.37
N ARG A 189 -4.09 16.99 -9.95
CA ARG A 189 -5.39 16.89 -9.30
C ARG A 189 -5.32 15.93 -8.11
N GLU A 190 -4.72 14.76 -8.30
CA GLU A 190 -4.56 13.78 -7.22
C GLU A 190 -3.68 14.34 -6.10
N TRP A 191 -2.56 14.98 -6.43
CA TRP A 191 -1.70 15.65 -5.47
C TRP A 191 -2.46 16.71 -4.67
N ARG A 192 -3.28 17.55 -5.31
CA ARG A 192 -4.12 18.54 -4.60
C ARG A 192 -5.08 17.86 -3.62
N ASP A 193 -5.72 16.76 -4.02
CA ASP A 193 -6.64 16.02 -3.15
C ASP A 193 -5.90 15.42 -1.94
N LEU A 194 -4.73 14.85 -2.17
CA LEU A 194 -3.88 14.30 -1.10
C LEU A 194 -3.35 15.40 -0.18
N ARG A 195 -2.85 16.51 -0.72
CA ARG A 195 -2.30 17.63 0.06
C ARG A 195 -3.34 18.37 0.88
N ASN A 196 -4.60 18.39 0.43
CA ASN A 196 -5.72 18.94 1.17
C ASN A 196 -6.31 17.96 2.20
N THR A 197 -5.91 16.69 2.16
CA THR A 197 -6.28 15.69 3.17
C THR A 197 -5.37 15.82 4.39
N PRO A 198 -5.90 15.77 5.63
CA PRO A 198 -5.06 15.81 6.83
C PRO A 198 -3.93 14.79 6.79
N GLU A 199 -2.71 15.19 7.13
CA GLU A 199 -1.52 14.35 6.99
C GLU A 199 -1.66 13.03 7.77
N GLU A 200 -2.28 13.05 8.95
CA GLU A 200 -2.52 11.84 9.74
C GLU A 200 -3.53 10.89 9.09
N ALA A 201 -4.46 11.41 8.29
CA ALA A 201 -5.39 10.57 7.53
C ALA A 201 -4.67 9.89 6.37
N ASN A 202 -3.80 10.61 5.65
CA ASN A 202 -2.96 10.05 4.60
C ASN A 202 -1.99 8.99 5.14
N LYS A 203 -1.32 9.25 6.26
CA LYS A 203 -0.43 8.27 6.92
C LYS A 203 -1.19 7.01 7.34
N ARG A 204 -2.40 7.16 7.87
CA ARG A 204 -3.24 6.03 8.24
C ARG A 204 -3.64 5.21 7.02
N GLU A 205 -4.12 5.86 5.96
CA GLU A 205 -4.49 5.16 4.72
C GLU A 205 -3.28 4.47 4.10
N PHE A 206 -2.09 5.08 4.14
CA PHE A 206 -0.84 4.47 3.69
C PHE A 206 -0.57 3.14 4.40
N GLU A 207 -0.60 3.12 5.74
CA GLU A 207 -0.37 1.90 6.52
C GLU A 207 -1.48 0.86 6.31
N GLU A 208 -2.75 1.27 6.23
CA GLU A 208 -3.87 0.37 5.93
C GLU A 208 -3.69 -0.34 4.58
N ILE A 209 -3.18 0.35 3.57
CA ILE A 209 -2.89 -0.27 2.28
C ILE A 209 -1.66 -1.18 2.37
N LYS A 210 -0.63 -0.84 3.15
CA LYS A 210 0.51 -1.75 3.36
C LYS A 210 0.09 -3.06 4.01
N GLU A 211 -0.87 -3.05 4.92
CA GLU A 211 -1.47 -4.27 5.47
C GLU A 211 -2.18 -5.11 4.40
N MET A 212 -2.87 -4.45 3.45
CA MET A 212 -3.45 -5.15 2.28
C MET A 212 -2.38 -5.78 1.40
N VAL A 213 -1.29 -5.05 1.10
CA VAL A 213 -0.17 -5.56 0.30
C VAL A 213 0.47 -6.76 1.00
N LEU A 214 0.73 -6.65 2.32
CA LEU A 214 1.28 -7.73 3.12
C LEU A 214 0.38 -8.98 3.10
N TYR A 215 -0.93 -8.79 3.15
CA TYR A 215 -1.89 -9.88 3.02
C TYR A 215 -1.77 -10.60 1.68
N PHE A 216 -1.64 -9.90 0.56
CA PHE A 216 -1.50 -10.53 -0.76
C PHE A 216 -0.16 -11.25 -0.92
N ARG A 217 0.91 -10.68 -0.38
CA ARG A 217 2.23 -11.33 -0.33
C ARG A 217 2.16 -12.65 0.43
N ASP A 218 1.55 -12.63 1.62
CA ASP A 218 1.33 -13.83 2.45
C ASP A 218 0.46 -14.86 1.74
N ARG A 219 -0.59 -14.42 1.06
CA ARG A 219 -1.47 -15.32 0.31
C ARG A 219 -0.73 -16.03 -0.82
N SER A 220 0.15 -15.33 -1.53
CA SER A 220 0.98 -15.92 -2.57
C SER A 220 1.98 -16.92 -2.01
N LEU A 221 2.64 -16.60 -0.89
CA LEU A 221 3.51 -17.55 -0.19
C LEU A 221 2.76 -18.80 0.27
N PHE A 222 1.58 -18.62 0.86
CA PHE A 222 0.71 -19.73 1.25
C PHE A 222 0.39 -20.64 0.07
N PHE A 223 0.01 -20.07 -1.08
CA PHE A 223 -0.31 -20.89 -2.26
C PHE A 223 0.89 -21.65 -2.80
N LEU A 224 2.07 -21.03 -2.82
CA LEU A 224 3.32 -21.69 -3.20
C LEU A 224 3.72 -22.83 -2.28
N ASP A 225 3.44 -22.71 -0.98
CA ASP A 225 3.77 -23.74 0.01
C ASP A 225 2.76 -24.89 0.05
N TRP A 226 1.47 -24.60 -0.17
CA TRP A 226 0.38 -25.51 0.19
C TRP A 226 -0.22 -26.28 -0.99
N TYR A 227 -0.14 -25.74 -2.21
CA TYR A 227 -0.74 -26.35 -3.39
C TYR A 227 0.33 -26.84 -4.37
N GLU A 228 0.03 -27.96 -5.02
CA GLU A 228 0.79 -28.40 -6.19
C GLU A 228 0.38 -27.54 -7.39
N LEU A 229 1.18 -26.53 -7.67
CA LEU A 229 0.94 -25.56 -8.74
C LEU A 229 1.73 -25.92 -10.00
N SER A 230 1.21 -25.54 -11.16
CA SER A 230 1.99 -25.58 -12.40
C SER A 230 3.12 -24.53 -12.39
N GLU A 231 4.15 -24.73 -13.22
CA GLU A 231 5.25 -23.75 -13.35
C GLU A 231 4.76 -22.35 -13.72
N GLU A 232 3.71 -22.23 -14.54
CA GLU A 232 3.12 -20.94 -14.89
C GLU A 232 2.45 -20.26 -13.68
N GLU A 233 1.75 -21.02 -12.84
CA GLU A 233 1.12 -20.51 -11.61
C GLU A 233 2.16 -20.12 -10.56
N ILE A 234 3.21 -20.94 -10.41
CA ILE A 234 4.35 -20.64 -9.53
C ILE A 234 4.99 -19.31 -9.94
N GLN A 235 5.22 -19.11 -11.24
CA GLN A 235 5.83 -17.87 -11.72
C GLN A 235 4.93 -16.66 -11.46
N LYS A 236 3.62 -16.76 -11.69
CA LYS A 236 2.66 -15.69 -11.38
C LYS A 236 2.72 -15.27 -9.90
N HIS A 237 2.75 -16.23 -8.99
CA HIS A 237 2.84 -15.94 -7.56
C HIS A 237 4.16 -15.27 -7.17
N ARG A 238 5.28 -15.66 -7.79
CA ARG A 238 6.58 -14.99 -7.59
C ARG A 238 6.55 -13.55 -8.09
N ASP A 239 6.02 -13.32 -9.29
CA ASP A 239 5.92 -11.96 -9.86
C ASP A 239 5.04 -11.05 -9.00
N TRP A 240 3.91 -11.56 -8.49
CA TRP A 240 3.07 -10.83 -7.55
C TRP A 240 3.78 -10.52 -6.25
N MET A 241 4.50 -11.50 -5.67
CA MET A 241 5.29 -11.26 -4.46
C MET A 241 6.39 -10.23 -4.66
N ASP A 242 7.08 -10.25 -5.80
CA ASP A 242 8.12 -9.27 -6.10
C ASP A 242 7.54 -7.86 -6.18
N ASN A 243 6.36 -7.71 -6.78
CA ASN A 243 5.63 -6.45 -6.78
C ASN A 243 5.19 -6.03 -5.36
N ASP A 244 4.59 -6.94 -4.59
CA ASP A 244 4.16 -6.65 -3.22
C ASP A 244 5.35 -6.26 -2.32
N ASN A 245 6.49 -6.93 -2.48
CA ASN A 245 7.72 -6.59 -1.76
C ASN A 245 8.23 -5.20 -2.10
N LYS A 246 8.19 -4.79 -3.37
CA LYS A 246 8.56 -3.42 -3.79
C LYS A 246 7.63 -2.38 -3.15
N LEU A 247 6.33 -2.65 -3.13
CA LEU A 247 5.33 -1.76 -2.51
C LEU A 247 5.53 -1.66 -0.99
N LEU A 248 5.90 -2.76 -0.32
CA LEU A 248 6.17 -2.77 1.12
C LEU A 248 7.45 -2.01 1.51
N GLN A 249 8.39 -1.84 0.58
CA GLN A 249 9.61 -1.05 0.79
C GLN A 249 9.39 0.45 0.63
N LEU A 250 8.25 0.88 0.10
CA LEU A 250 7.96 2.30 -0.03
C LEU A 250 7.84 2.95 1.35
N ASP A 251 8.53 4.08 1.50
CA ASP A 251 8.37 5.03 2.59
C ASP A 251 7.21 5.99 2.32
N TYR A 252 6.70 6.63 3.37
CA TYR A 252 5.59 7.56 3.25
C TYR A 252 5.98 8.81 2.44
N SER A 253 5.30 9.02 1.33
CA SER A 253 5.26 10.26 0.54
C SER A 253 3.90 10.36 -0.16
N LEU A 254 3.51 11.54 -0.64
CA LEU A 254 2.23 11.68 -1.35
C LEU A 254 2.21 10.86 -2.65
N ARG A 255 3.33 10.81 -3.38
CA ARG A 255 3.48 9.98 -4.56
C ARG A 255 3.38 8.49 -4.24
N ASN A 256 4.05 8.01 -3.19
CA ASN A 256 3.99 6.60 -2.81
C ASN A 256 2.59 6.21 -2.31
N LEU A 257 1.90 7.13 -1.63
CA LEU A 257 0.50 6.94 -1.27
C LEU A 257 -0.41 6.83 -2.50
N SER A 258 -0.23 7.69 -3.51
CA SER A 258 -0.94 7.59 -4.80
C SER A 258 -0.75 6.21 -5.45
N ILE A 259 0.50 5.74 -5.55
CA ILE A 259 0.83 4.40 -6.08
C ILE A 259 0.08 3.30 -5.30
N LEU A 260 0.08 3.37 -3.97
CA LEU A 260 -0.61 2.41 -3.11
C LEU A 260 -2.14 2.50 -3.26
N LYS A 261 -2.72 3.69 -3.41
CA LYS A 261 -4.15 3.85 -3.68
C LYS A 261 -4.54 3.22 -5.01
N GLY A 262 -3.73 3.38 -6.05
CA GLY A 262 -3.92 2.65 -7.30
C GLY A 262 -3.84 1.12 -7.13
N TYR A 263 -2.94 0.62 -6.29
CA TYR A 263 -2.89 -0.82 -5.95
C TYR A 263 -4.16 -1.27 -5.22
N LYS A 264 -4.61 -0.50 -4.21
CA LYS A 264 -5.85 -0.74 -3.46
C LYS A 264 -7.03 -0.82 -4.42
N GLU A 265 -7.22 0.17 -5.29
CA GLU A 265 -8.34 0.20 -6.24
C GLU A 265 -8.43 -1.04 -7.13
N ARG A 266 -7.28 -1.54 -7.62
CA ARG A 266 -7.23 -2.76 -8.45
C ARG A 266 -7.52 -4.04 -7.67
N ASN A 267 -7.14 -4.09 -6.40
CA ASN A 267 -7.18 -5.31 -5.59
C ASN A 267 -8.31 -5.35 -4.56
N GLU A 268 -8.97 -4.23 -4.25
CA GLU A 268 -9.95 -4.08 -3.17
C GLU A 268 -11.02 -5.16 -3.24
N LYS A 269 -11.58 -5.39 -4.43
CA LYS A 269 -12.62 -6.41 -4.61
C LYS A 269 -12.11 -7.81 -4.23
N VAL A 270 -10.94 -8.20 -4.74
CA VAL A 270 -10.33 -9.51 -4.47
C VAL A 270 -9.94 -9.61 -3.00
N TYR A 271 -9.48 -8.51 -2.40
CA TYR A 271 -9.12 -8.43 -0.99
C TYR A 271 -10.34 -8.71 -0.12
N GLN A 272 -11.44 -7.98 -0.35
CA GLN A 272 -12.70 -8.17 0.38
C GLN A 272 -13.29 -9.57 0.16
N GLU A 273 -13.27 -10.11 -1.07
CA GLU A 273 -13.70 -11.49 -1.34
C GLU A 273 -12.87 -12.51 -0.56
N SER A 274 -11.57 -12.30 -0.47
CA SER A 274 -10.66 -13.19 0.26
C SER A 274 -10.86 -13.10 1.76
N LEU A 275 -11.04 -11.90 2.31
CA LEU A 275 -11.33 -11.68 3.74
C LEU A 275 -12.65 -12.32 4.16
N ASN A 276 -13.64 -12.33 3.26
CA ASN A 276 -14.94 -12.97 3.51
C ASN A 276 -14.92 -14.50 3.32
N ASN A 277 -13.81 -15.08 2.83
CA ASN A 277 -13.65 -16.53 2.69
C ASN A 277 -13.10 -17.12 3.99
N GLU A 278 -13.98 -17.60 4.87
CA GLU A 278 -13.61 -18.16 6.18
C GLU A 278 -12.62 -19.32 6.09
N GLU A 279 -12.77 -20.21 5.10
CA GLU A 279 -11.86 -21.34 4.90
C GLU A 279 -10.45 -20.86 4.56
N LEU A 280 -10.34 -19.94 3.61
CA LEU A 280 -9.05 -19.34 3.23
C LEU A 280 -8.41 -18.61 4.41
N GLN A 281 -9.18 -17.84 5.19
CA GLN A 281 -8.65 -17.11 6.35
C GLN A 281 -8.16 -18.06 7.44
N ASN A 282 -8.86 -19.16 7.69
CA ASN A 282 -8.43 -20.17 8.65
C ASN A 282 -7.14 -20.85 8.19
N ASN A 283 -7.08 -21.29 6.93
CA ASN A 283 -5.89 -21.92 6.36
C ASN A 283 -4.67 -20.98 6.40
N LEU A 284 -4.85 -19.70 6.04
CA LEU A 284 -3.79 -18.68 6.14
C LEU A 284 -3.32 -18.48 7.58
N ARG A 285 -4.24 -18.51 8.56
CA ARG A 285 -3.89 -18.39 9.98
C ARG A 285 -3.07 -19.57 10.45
N GLU A 286 -3.47 -20.80 10.13
CA GLU A 286 -2.74 -22.02 10.47
C GLU A 286 -1.36 -22.05 9.80
N TRP A 287 -1.28 -21.67 8.53
CA TRP A 287 -0.01 -21.54 7.82
C TRP A 287 0.92 -20.51 8.46
N ARG A 288 0.43 -19.31 8.82
CA ARG A 288 1.25 -18.32 9.54
C ARG A 288 1.78 -18.86 10.86
N GLN A 289 0.96 -19.59 11.61
CA GLN A 289 1.38 -20.22 12.86
C GLN A 289 2.47 -21.26 12.64
N SER A 290 2.35 -22.11 11.61
CA SER A 290 3.36 -23.12 11.31
C SER A 290 4.68 -22.49 10.86
N LYS A 291 4.64 -21.40 10.06
CA LYS A 291 5.84 -20.64 9.66
C LYS A 291 6.52 -19.97 10.85
N ASN A 292 5.75 -19.40 11.77
CA ASN A 292 6.31 -18.82 13.00
C ASN A 292 6.97 -19.88 13.87
N GLN A 293 6.37 -21.06 14.01
CA GLN A 293 7.01 -22.19 14.71
C GLN A 293 8.30 -22.63 14.01
N GLN A 294 8.29 -22.77 12.69
CA GLN A 294 9.51 -23.11 11.92
C GLN A 294 10.61 -22.06 12.08
N ASN A 295 10.27 -20.77 12.04
CA ASN A 295 11.22 -19.68 12.22
C ASN A 295 11.77 -19.64 13.65
N ASN A 296 10.92 -19.84 14.66
CA ASN A 296 11.35 -19.93 16.06
C ASN A 296 12.27 -21.12 16.30
N ASN A 297 11.94 -22.29 15.74
CA ASN A 297 12.79 -23.48 15.82
C ASN A 297 14.12 -23.26 15.10
N LYS A 298 14.10 -22.61 13.92
CA LYS A 298 15.33 -22.26 13.20
C LYS A 298 16.22 -21.31 14.02
N ALA A 299 15.65 -20.25 14.59
CA ALA A 299 16.38 -19.30 15.43
C ALA A 299 16.91 -19.97 16.71
N PHE A 300 16.12 -20.83 17.35
CA PHE A 300 16.54 -21.64 18.48
C PHE A 300 17.71 -22.56 18.12
N ASN A 301 17.64 -23.23 16.97
CA ASN A 301 18.70 -24.13 16.49
C ASN A 301 19.99 -23.37 16.14
N THR A 302 19.88 -22.16 15.59
CA THR A 302 21.04 -21.28 15.35
C THR A 302 21.69 -20.89 16.69
N ASN A 303 20.90 -20.43 17.67
CA ASN A 303 21.41 -20.10 19.00
C ASN A 303 22.03 -21.32 19.71
N LEU A 304 21.40 -22.49 19.61
CA LEU A 304 21.91 -23.74 20.20
C LEU A 304 23.25 -24.15 19.57
N PHE A 305 23.38 -24.03 18.24
CA PHE A 305 24.63 -24.30 17.56
C PHE A 305 25.73 -23.35 18.02
N GLU A 306 25.46 -22.05 18.11
CA GLU A 306 26.41 -21.04 18.60
C GLU A 306 26.84 -21.32 20.06
N ASP A 307 25.89 -21.71 20.92
CA ASP A 307 26.18 -22.07 22.31
C ASP A 307 27.06 -23.31 22.43
N ILE A 308 26.83 -24.33 21.60
CA ILE A 308 27.64 -25.56 21.55
C ILE A 308 29.01 -25.26 20.95
N GLN A 309 29.04 -24.47 19.88
CA GLN A 309 30.26 -24.03 19.21
C GLN A 309 31.21 -23.31 20.17
N ALA A 310 30.66 -22.42 21.01
CA ALA A 310 31.44 -21.71 22.02
C ALA A 310 32.09 -22.65 23.05
N VAL A 311 31.36 -23.67 23.53
CA VAL A 311 31.92 -24.66 24.48
C VAL A 311 33.03 -25.47 23.84
N ILE A 312 32.81 -25.94 22.61
CA ILE A 312 33.80 -26.76 21.90
C ILE A 312 35.06 -25.94 21.62
N ALA A 313 34.92 -24.68 21.20
CA ALA A 313 36.04 -23.78 20.96
C ALA A 313 36.84 -23.49 22.23
N GLU A 314 36.15 -23.26 23.36
CA GLU A 314 36.79 -23.02 24.66
C GLU A 314 37.50 -24.26 25.20
N GLN A 315 36.83 -25.43 25.20
CA GLN A 315 37.36 -26.66 25.79
C GLN A 315 38.54 -27.23 25.00
N LEU A 316 38.47 -27.19 23.65
CA LEU A 316 39.52 -27.70 22.79
C LEU A 316 40.57 -26.63 22.42
N ASN A 317 40.37 -25.38 22.87
CA ASN A 317 41.23 -24.24 22.56
C ASN A 317 41.48 -24.08 21.04
N VAL A 318 40.40 -24.21 20.26
CA VAL A 318 40.40 -24.07 18.80
C VAL A 318 39.65 -22.81 18.37
N ASP A 319 39.87 -22.36 17.15
CA ASP A 319 39.09 -21.23 16.61
C ASP A 319 37.64 -21.68 16.38
N ALA A 320 36.67 -20.87 16.84
CA ALA A 320 35.25 -21.14 16.63
C ALA A 320 34.92 -21.35 15.14
N ALA A 321 35.63 -20.70 14.22
CA ALA A 321 35.47 -20.89 12.78
C ALA A 321 35.80 -22.32 12.30
N GLN A 322 36.60 -23.09 13.04
CA GLN A 322 36.92 -24.49 12.73
C GLN A 322 35.81 -25.44 13.19
N VAL A 323 35.01 -25.03 14.18
CA VAL A 323 33.92 -25.82 14.75
C VAL A 323 32.70 -25.72 13.83
N THR A 324 32.68 -26.57 12.80
CA THR A 324 31.56 -26.69 11.86
C THR A 324 30.76 -27.96 12.14
N PRO A 325 29.47 -28.05 11.74
CA PRO A 325 28.66 -29.26 11.98
C PRO A 325 29.25 -30.56 11.39
N LYS A 326 30.17 -30.46 10.43
CA LYS A 326 30.83 -31.60 9.80
C LYS A 326 32.21 -31.93 10.39
N ALA A 327 32.75 -31.06 11.25
CA ALA A 327 34.06 -31.26 11.83
C ALA A 327 34.05 -32.48 12.75
N GLU A 328 34.93 -33.44 12.47
CA GLU A 328 35.15 -34.60 13.32
C GLU A 328 36.06 -34.21 14.50
N PHE A 329 35.68 -34.57 15.73
CA PHE A 329 36.40 -34.14 16.94
C PHE A 329 37.87 -34.56 16.93
N VAL A 330 38.15 -35.82 16.56
CA VAL A 330 39.50 -36.37 16.57
C VAL A 330 40.31 -35.94 15.35
N LYS A 331 39.69 -35.94 14.17
CA LYS A 331 40.40 -35.76 12.90
C LYS A 331 40.60 -34.30 12.52
N ASP A 332 39.60 -33.46 12.76
CA ASP A 332 39.58 -32.07 12.29
C ASP A 332 39.84 -31.07 13.44
N LEU A 333 39.40 -31.39 14.66
CA LEU A 333 39.60 -30.54 15.84
C LEU A 333 40.77 -30.99 16.73
N GLY A 334 41.39 -32.13 16.41
CA GLY A 334 42.59 -32.62 17.10
C GLY A 334 42.38 -33.07 18.55
N ALA A 335 41.14 -33.35 18.94
CA ALA A 335 40.80 -33.83 20.27
C ALA A 335 41.27 -35.28 20.46
N ASP A 336 41.85 -35.60 21.63
CA ASP A 336 42.10 -36.97 22.02
C ASP A 336 40.88 -37.61 22.73
N SER A 337 40.98 -38.89 23.10
CA SER A 337 39.87 -39.59 23.76
C SER A 337 39.50 -39.03 25.12
N LEU A 338 40.42 -38.34 25.80
CA LEU A 338 40.17 -37.70 27.10
C LEU A 338 39.47 -36.35 26.89
N ASP A 339 39.93 -35.58 25.91
CA ASP A 339 39.35 -34.28 25.53
C ASP A 339 37.86 -34.42 25.14
N VAL A 340 37.51 -35.49 24.41
CA VAL A 340 36.12 -35.78 24.04
C VAL A 340 35.26 -36.05 25.29
N VAL A 341 35.78 -36.79 26.27
CA VAL A 341 35.04 -37.07 27.52
C VAL A 341 34.84 -35.80 28.34
N GLU A 342 35.87 -34.97 28.49
CA GLU A 342 35.76 -33.70 29.21
C GLU A 342 34.80 -32.72 28.53
N LEU A 343 34.83 -32.66 27.19
CA LEU A 343 33.89 -31.87 26.40
C LEU A 343 32.44 -32.34 26.62
N ILE A 344 32.19 -33.64 26.60
CA ILE A 344 30.86 -34.19 26.86
C ILE A 344 30.37 -33.79 28.25
N MET A 345 31.20 -33.90 29.29
CA MET A 345 30.85 -33.48 30.64
C MET A 345 30.53 -31.97 30.72
N ALA A 346 31.31 -31.13 30.03
CA ALA A 346 31.06 -29.69 29.97
C ALA A 346 29.74 -29.35 29.28
N LEU A 347 29.37 -30.11 28.24
CA LEU A 347 28.08 -29.99 27.55
C LEU A 347 26.92 -30.49 28.42
N GLU A 348 27.09 -31.60 29.15
CA GLU A 348 26.12 -32.10 30.11
C GLU A 348 25.83 -31.08 31.22
N GLU A 349 26.87 -30.49 31.81
CA GLU A 349 26.73 -29.46 32.84
C GLU A 349 26.06 -28.19 32.30
N LYS A 350 26.51 -27.69 31.14
CA LYS A 350 25.97 -26.45 30.55
C LYS A 350 24.51 -26.61 30.15
N PHE A 351 24.13 -27.77 29.63
CA PHE A 351 22.79 -27.99 29.08
C PHE A 351 21.86 -28.79 29.99
N GLY A 352 22.35 -29.30 31.12
CA GLY A 352 21.56 -30.05 32.10
C GLY A 352 21.05 -31.40 31.56
N ILE A 353 21.86 -32.08 30.76
CA ILE A 353 21.52 -33.36 30.10
C ILE A 353 22.43 -34.49 30.59
N GLU A 354 22.05 -35.73 30.27
CA GLU A 354 22.85 -36.93 30.56
C GLU A 354 23.07 -37.71 29.25
N ILE A 355 24.32 -38.02 28.95
CA ILE A 355 24.78 -38.72 27.75
C ILE A 355 25.40 -40.03 28.22
N THR A 356 24.80 -41.16 27.86
CA THR A 356 25.34 -42.47 28.25
C THR A 356 26.60 -42.81 27.46
N ASP A 357 27.48 -43.64 28.03
CA ASP A 357 28.71 -44.10 27.36
C ASP A 357 28.43 -44.68 25.96
N GLU A 358 27.33 -45.43 25.80
CA GLU A 358 26.89 -46.01 24.52
C GLU A 358 26.50 -44.95 23.47
N GLN A 359 26.14 -43.75 23.92
CA GLN A 359 25.80 -42.61 23.07
C GLN A 359 27.06 -41.79 22.76
N VAL A 360 27.99 -41.64 23.70
CA VAL A 360 29.31 -41.03 23.47
C VAL A 360 30.06 -41.74 22.35
N GLU A 361 30.04 -43.07 22.32
CA GLU A 361 30.69 -43.85 21.24
C GLU A 361 30.11 -43.58 19.84
N LYS A 362 28.89 -43.04 19.75
CA LYS A 362 28.21 -42.72 18.48
C LYS A 362 28.44 -41.28 18.03
N ILE A 363 29.03 -40.44 18.89
CA ILE A 363 29.33 -39.04 18.60
C ILE A 363 30.67 -38.98 17.87
N VAL A 364 30.64 -38.66 16.57
CA VAL A 364 31.85 -38.60 15.74
C VAL A 364 32.18 -37.17 15.35
N ASN A 365 31.15 -36.36 15.07
CA ASN A 365 31.29 -34.97 14.65
C ASN A 365 30.43 -34.01 15.48
N VAL A 366 30.70 -32.71 15.35
CA VAL A 366 29.96 -31.64 16.06
C VAL A 366 28.45 -31.71 15.80
N GLY A 367 28.04 -32.06 14.58
CA GLY A 367 26.62 -32.18 14.21
C GLY A 367 25.89 -33.30 14.97
N ASP A 368 26.59 -34.36 15.39
CA ASP A 368 25.99 -35.45 16.17
C ASP A 368 25.66 -34.99 17.60
N VAL A 369 26.55 -34.20 18.21
CA VAL A 369 26.31 -33.54 19.51
C VAL A 369 25.12 -32.60 19.42
N VAL A 370 25.08 -31.74 18.40
CA VAL A 370 23.99 -30.77 18.21
C VAL A 370 22.65 -31.47 18.12
N LYS A 371 22.55 -32.54 17.32
CA LYS A 371 21.32 -33.34 17.20
C LYS A 371 20.92 -34.01 18.51
N TYR A 372 21.89 -34.47 19.29
CA TYR A 372 21.62 -35.12 20.57
C TYR A 372 21.02 -34.13 21.59
N ILE A 373 21.60 -32.93 21.67
CA ILE A 373 21.15 -31.88 22.59
C ILE A 373 19.80 -31.32 22.13
N GLU A 374 19.61 -31.13 20.83
CA GLU A 374 18.34 -30.69 20.24
C GLU A 374 17.21 -31.69 20.54
N GLY A 375 17.47 -33.00 20.37
CA GLY A 375 16.49 -34.06 20.64
C GLY A 375 16.07 -34.18 22.11
N ASN A 376 16.96 -33.87 23.05
CA ASN A 376 16.68 -33.92 24.50
C ASN A 376 16.05 -32.63 25.06
N LYS A 377 16.25 -31.47 24.41
CA LYS A 377 15.59 -30.21 24.81
C LYS A 377 14.18 -30.01 24.24
N LEU A 378 13.84 -30.76 23.18
CA LEU A 378 12.51 -30.73 22.54
C LEU A 378 11.54 -31.80 23.09
N ALA A 379 12.03 -32.70 23.95
CA ALA A 379 11.25 -33.72 24.67
C ALA A 379 10.85 -33.21 26.06
#